data_AF-A0A830FQH1-F1
#
_entry.id   AF-A0A830FQH1-F1
#
_cell.length_a   1.000
_cell.length_b   1.000
_cell.length_c   1.000
_cell.angle_alpha   90.00
_cell.angle_beta   90.00
_cell.angle_gamma   90.00
#
_symmetry.space_group_name_H-M   'P 1'
#
loop_
_entity.id
_entity.type
_entity.pdbx_description
1 polymer ?
#
loop_
_entity_poly.entity_id
_entity_poly.type
_entity_poly.pdbx_seq_one_letter_code
_entity_poly.pdbx_strand_id
1 'polypeptide(L)'
;MHERKSATWMNQVDERIMEWIRESGFASPGILSRERGFDVSSGYIRDRCKWLQYAGLLAPVSGDLYDLTSEGILYLKGELDAQHCPQPTPSKVFKDRYATPPGWIKSGAKFTIRL
;
A
#
# COMPACT_ATOMS: atom_id res chain seq x y z
N MET A 1 -3.81 -8.72 19.54
CA MET A 1 -3.53 -7.71 18.49
C MET A 1 -3.70 -6.35 19.14
N HIS A 2 -2.74 -5.44 18.99
CA HIS A 2 -2.93 -4.07 19.50
C HIS A 2 -3.90 -3.32 18.57
N GLU A 3 -4.53 -2.27 19.08
CA GLU A 3 -5.35 -1.37 18.28
C GLU A 3 -4.50 -0.75 17.15
N ARG A 4 -4.99 -0.83 15.91
CA ARG A 4 -4.31 -0.25 14.74
C ARG A 4 -4.47 1.26 14.78
N LYS A 5 -3.38 1.96 14.44
CA LYS A 5 -3.30 3.42 14.49
C LYS A 5 -3.38 3.99 13.07
N SER A 6 -4.61 4.04 12.55
CA SER A 6 -4.91 4.47 11.17
C SER A 6 -4.77 5.98 11.01
N ALA A 7 -4.16 6.40 9.91
CA ALA A 7 -4.02 7.81 9.58
C ALA A 7 -5.32 8.40 9.03
N THR A 8 -5.46 9.73 9.09
CA THR A 8 -6.67 10.43 8.62
C THR A 8 -6.99 10.25 7.12
N TRP A 9 -6.00 9.84 6.32
CA TRP A 9 -6.15 9.59 4.88
C TRP A 9 -6.52 8.14 4.54
N MET A 10 -6.45 7.24 5.53
CA MET A 10 -6.76 5.82 5.36
C MET A 10 -8.28 5.58 5.42
N ASN A 11 -8.71 4.49 4.79
CA ASN A 11 -10.06 3.99 4.91
C ASN A 11 -10.07 2.46 5.04
N GLN A 12 -11.25 1.89 5.26
CA GLN A 12 -11.40 0.44 5.50
C GLN A 12 -10.89 -0.43 4.34
N VAL A 13 -10.95 0.05 3.09
CA VAL A 13 -10.46 -0.69 1.93
C VAL A 13 -8.95 -0.87 2.01
N ASP A 14 -8.21 0.12 2.53
CA ASP A 14 -6.76 0.03 2.68
C ASP A 14 -6.34 -1.10 3.60
N GLU A 15 -6.98 -1.18 4.78
CA GLU A 15 -6.71 -2.24 5.74
C GLU A 15 -7.07 -3.60 5.14
N ARG A 16 -8.19 -3.70 4.42
CA ARG A 16 -8.59 -4.94 3.77
C ARG A 16 -7.60 -5.40 2.69
N ILE A 17 -7.06 -4.46 1.89
CA ILE A 17 -5.99 -4.75 0.92
C ILE A 17 -4.78 -5.35 1.65
N MET A 18 -4.33 -4.69 2.71
CA MET A 18 -3.15 -5.09 3.47
C MET A 18 -3.33 -6.45 4.16
N GLU A 19 -4.50 -6.71 4.76
CA GLU A 19 -4.84 -8.00 5.36
C GLU A 19 -4.82 -9.12 4.32
N TRP A 20 -5.45 -8.90 3.17
CA TRP A 20 -5.50 -9.92 2.11
C TRP A 20 -4.09 -10.23 1.57
N ILE A 21 -3.27 -9.20 1.36
CA ILE A 21 -1.86 -9.38 0.98
C ILE A 21 -1.09 -10.12 2.08
N ARG A 22 -1.34 -9.82 3.36
CA ARG A 22 -0.68 -10.53 4.47
C ARG A 22 -0.95 -12.03 4.46
N GLU A 23 -2.18 -12.41 4.15
CA GLU A 23 -2.62 -13.80 4.12
C GLU A 23 -2.16 -14.52 2.84
N SER A 24 -2.16 -13.83 1.70
CA SER A 24 -1.94 -14.44 0.39
C SER A 24 -0.53 -14.25 -0.18
N GLY A 25 0.29 -13.39 0.44
CA GLY A 25 1.63 -13.02 0.00
C GLY A 25 1.63 -11.80 -0.93
N PHE A 26 1.07 -11.92 -2.12
CA PHE A 26 1.01 -10.81 -3.08
C PHE A 26 -0.36 -10.69 -3.73
N ALA A 27 -0.74 -9.46 -4.10
CA ALA A 27 -2.02 -9.21 -4.76
C ALA A 27 -1.92 -8.13 -5.84
N SER A 28 -2.73 -8.26 -6.88
CA SER A 28 -2.99 -7.18 -7.82
C SER A 28 -4.40 -6.60 -7.62
N PRO A 29 -4.66 -5.34 -8.00
CA PRO A 29 -5.99 -4.75 -7.92
C PRO A 29 -7.08 -5.55 -8.63
N GLY A 30 -6.71 -6.22 -9.73
CA GLY A 30 -7.65 -7.07 -10.49
C GLY A 30 -7.97 -8.39 -9.78
N ILE A 31 -7.05 -8.94 -8.99
CA ILE A 31 -7.34 -10.09 -8.13
C ILE A 31 -8.28 -9.63 -7.02
N LEU A 32 -7.88 -8.60 -6.26
CA LEU A 32 -8.62 -8.09 -5.11
C LEU A 32 -10.07 -7.70 -5.45
N SER A 33 -10.33 -7.08 -6.61
CA SER A 33 -11.69 -6.69 -7.01
C SER A 33 -12.65 -7.86 -7.27
N ARG A 34 -12.13 -9.10 -7.34
CA ARG A 34 -12.94 -10.32 -7.53
C ARG A 34 -13.12 -11.10 -6.24
N GLU A 35 -12.41 -10.69 -5.18
CA GLU A 35 -12.42 -11.36 -3.89
C GLU A 35 -13.60 -10.92 -3.03
N ARG A 36 -14.09 -11.84 -2.19
CA ARG A 36 -15.15 -11.52 -1.24
C ARG A 36 -14.65 -10.50 -0.22
N GLY A 37 -15.44 -9.46 0.01
CA GLY A 37 -15.10 -8.36 0.91
C GLY A 37 -14.48 -7.15 0.23
N PHE A 38 -14.45 -7.11 -1.11
CA PHE A 38 -14.13 -5.92 -1.89
C PHE A 38 -15.30 -5.54 -2.79
N ASP A 39 -16.15 -4.64 -2.31
CA ASP A 39 -17.31 -4.11 -3.05
C ASP A 39 -16.98 -2.81 -3.82
N VAL A 40 -15.77 -2.74 -4.39
CA VAL A 40 -15.24 -1.55 -5.08
C VAL A 40 -14.53 -1.93 -6.39
N SER A 41 -14.43 -0.97 -7.31
CA SER A 41 -13.81 -1.23 -8.61
C SER A 41 -12.32 -1.52 -8.50
N SER A 42 -11.79 -2.31 -9.43
CA SER A 42 -10.33 -2.56 -9.54
C SER A 42 -9.54 -1.27 -9.76
N GLY A 43 -10.14 -0.25 -10.39
CA GLY A 43 -9.56 1.08 -10.53
C GLY A 43 -9.39 1.78 -9.18
N TYR A 44 -10.42 1.75 -8.34
CA TYR A 44 -10.35 2.31 -6.99
C TYR A 44 -9.32 1.58 -6.12
N ILE A 45 -9.28 0.25 -6.16
CA ILE A 45 -8.28 -0.55 -5.46
C ILE A 45 -6.87 -0.20 -5.92
N ARG A 46 -6.66 -0.04 -7.23
CA ARG A 46 -5.37 0.37 -7.81
C ARG A 46 -4.91 1.71 -7.25
N ASP A 47 -5.82 2.66 -7.13
CA ASP A 47 -5.53 3.96 -6.54
C ASP A 47 -5.15 3.81 -5.06
N ARG A 48 -5.89 3.01 -4.29
CA ARG A 48 -5.53 2.73 -2.88
C ARG A 48 -4.18 2.03 -2.73
N CYS A 49 -3.84 1.06 -3.57
CA CYS A 49 -2.51 0.42 -3.56
C CYS A 49 -1.39 1.44 -3.79
N LYS A 50 -1.59 2.44 -4.69
CA LYS A 50 -0.60 3.51 -4.89
C LYS A 50 -0.49 4.46 -3.70
N TRP A 51 -1.60 4.74 -3.01
CA TRP A 51 -1.57 5.55 -1.78
C TRP A 51 -0.79 4.83 -0.68
N LEU A 52 -1.05 3.55 -0.49
CA LEU A 52 -0.32 2.70 0.45
C LEU A 52 1.15 2.53 0.08
N GLN A 53 1.46 2.42 -1.21
CA GLN A 53 2.83 2.44 -1.71
C GLN A 53 3.52 3.76 -1.35
N TYR A 54 2.87 4.90 -1.59
CA TYR A 54 3.43 6.21 -1.26
C TYR A 54 3.66 6.40 0.26
N ALA A 55 2.78 5.83 1.08
CA ALA A 55 2.94 5.80 2.53
C ALA A 55 4.01 4.81 3.01
N GLY A 56 4.53 3.96 2.11
CA GLY A 56 5.55 2.97 2.41
C GLY A 56 5.00 1.73 3.11
N LEU A 57 3.69 1.48 3.04
CA LEU A 57 3.02 0.32 3.64
C LEU A 57 2.94 -0.87 2.67
N LEU A 58 2.97 -0.60 1.36
CA LEU A 58 3.09 -1.60 0.29
C LEU A 58 4.32 -1.32 -0.59
N ALA A 59 4.84 -2.37 -1.21
CA ALA A 59 5.89 -2.30 -2.22
C ALA A 59 5.44 -2.99 -3.51
N PRO A 60 5.75 -2.42 -4.70
CA PRO A 60 5.52 -3.13 -5.95
C PRO A 60 6.54 -4.27 -6.10
N VAL A 61 6.05 -5.46 -6.41
CA VAL A 61 6.89 -6.64 -6.71
C VAL A 61 7.15 -6.74 -8.20
N SER A 62 6.09 -6.67 -9.02
CA SER A 62 6.18 -6.72 -10.49
C SER A 62 4.88 -6.24 -11.11
N GLY A 63 4.95 -5.32 -12.09
CA GLY A 63 3.75 -4.78 -12.73
C GLY A 63 2.84 -4.07 -11.71
N ASP A 64 1.62 -4.58 -11.51
CA ASP A 64 0.67 -4.12 -10.50
C ASP A 64 0.49 -5.10 -9.33
N LEU A 65 1.44 -6.03 -9.13
CA LEU A 65 1.52 -6.87 -7.94
C LEU A 65 2.19 -6.12 -6.79
N TYR A 66 1.56 -6.16 -5.63
CA TYR A 66 2.00 -5.55 -4.39
C TYR A 66 2.23 -6.61 -3.30
N ASP A 67 3.23 -6.35 -2.46
CA ASP A 67 3.49 -7.05 -1.19
C ASP A 67 3.58 -6.02 -0.04
N LEU A 68 3.45 -6.48 1.19
CA LEU A 68 3.63 -5.67 2.39
C LEU A 68 5.10 -5.32 2.60
N THR A 69 5.34 -4.08 3.01
CA THR A 69 6.63 -3.70 3.59
C THR A 69 6.73 -4.13 5.05
N SER A 70 7.92 -4.01 5.63
CA SER A 70 8.11 -4.12 7.09
C SER A 70 7.18 -3.18 7.86
N GLU A 71 7.03 -1.93 7.40
CA GLU A 71 6.13 -0.95 8.00
C GLU A 71 4.66 -1.36 7.90
N GLY A 72 4.25 -1.91 6.75
CA GLY A 72 2.90 -2.46 6.57
C GLY A 72 2.59 -3.58 7.57
N ILE A 73 3.56 -4.47 7.81
CA ILE A 73 3.44 -5.54 8.81
C ILE A 73 3.34 -4.97 10.23
N LEU A 74 4.18 -3.99 10.59
CA LEU A 74 4.14 -3.34 11.90
C LEU A 74 2.81 -2.61 12.12
N TYR A 75 2.28 -1.95 11.09
CA TYR A 75 0.97 -1.30 11.15
C TYR A 75 -0.13 -2.33 11.43
N LEU A 76 -0.18 -3.46 10.71
CA LEU A 76 -1.20 -4.49 10.93
C LEU A 76 -1.15 -5.09 12.34
N LYS A 77 0.05 -5.12 12.96
CA LYS A 77 0.24 -5.56 14.35
C LYS A 77 -0.16 -4.51 15.41
N GLY A 78 -0.41 -3.27 14.99
CA GLY A 78 -0.64 -2.11 15.87
C GLY A 78 0.65 -1.53 16.47
N GLU A 79 1.80 -1.88 15.91
CA GLU A 79 3.14 -1.45 16.35
C GLU A 79 3.63 -0.18 15.64
N LEU A 80 2.93 0.26 14.58
CA LEU A 80 3.22 1.48 13.83
C LEU A 80 2.00 2.40 13.77
N ASP A 81 2.24 3.69 13.98
CA ASP A 81 1.25 4.76 13.78
C ASP A 81 1.36 5.33 12.37
N ALA A 82 0.35 5.06 11.54
CA ALA A 82 0.34 5.46 10.13
C ALA A 82 0.28 6.99 9.95
N GLN A 83 -0.08 7.75 10.99
CA GLN A 83 -0.08 9.21 10.94
C GLN A 83 1.34 9.78 10.77
N HIS A 84 2.38 9.00 11.11
CA HIS A 84 3.78 9.35 10.93
C HIS A 84 4.39 8.84 9.60
N CYS A 85 3.62 8.11 8.80
CA CYS A 85 4.04 7.72 7.45
C CYS A 85 3.96 8.93 6.49
N PRO A 86 4.72 8.89 5.38
CA PRO A 86 4.58 9.90 4.33
C PRO A 86 3.14 10.05 3.84
N GLN A 87 2.59 11.25 3.99
CA GLN A 87 1.17 11.49 3.71
C GLN A 87 0.89 11.54 2.21
N PRO A 88 0.06 10.61 1.68
CA PRO A 88 -0.36 10.62 0.28
C PRO A 88 -1.33 11.76 0.02
N THR A 89 -1.19 12.39 -1.13
CA THR A 89 -2.18 13.30 -1.73
C THR A 89 -2.35 12.93 -3.20
N PRO A 90 -3.49 13.25 -3.85
CA PRO A 90 -3.65 13.00 -5.28
C PRO A 90 -2.49 13.55 -6.13
N SER A 91 -2.03 14.76 -5.81
CA SER A 91 -0.91 15.42 -6.50
C SER A 91 0.45 14.76 -6.28
N LYS A 92 0.66 14.05 -5.17
CA LYS A 92 1.91 13.30 -4.91
C LYS A 92 1.85 11.92 -5.55
N VAL A 93 0.73 11.22 -5.37
CA VAL A 93 0.56 9.82 -5.76
C VAL A 93 0.43 9.66 -7.28
N PHE A 94 -0.28 10.57 -7.96
CA PHE A 94 -0.58 10.41 -9.38
C PHE A 94 0.28 11.25 -10.32
N LYS A 95 1.28 11.98 -9.79
CA LYS A 95 2.23 12.75 -10.59
C LYS A 95 3.22 11.88 -11.35
N ASP A 96 3.59 10.72 -10.80
CA ASP A 96 4.45 9.72 -11.42
C ASP A 96 3.76 8.35 -11.29
N ARG A 97 3.85 7.49 -12.32
CA ARG A 97 3.38 6.10 -12.26
C ARG A 97 4.03 5.30 -11.13
N TYR A 98 5.23 5.68 -10.70
CA TYR A 98 5.99 5.05 -9.64
C TYR A 98 6.28 6.04 -8.51
N ALA A 99 5.31 6.88 -8.14
CA ALA A 99 5.44 7.75 -6.98
C ALA A 99 5.73 6.89 -5.74
N THR A 100 6.92 7.09 -5.16
CA THR A 100 7.40 6.34 -4.00
C THR A 100 7.51 7.24 -2.77
N PRO A 101 7.57 6.65 -1.57
CA PRO A 101 7.82 7.42 -0.35
C PRO A 101 9.12 8.22 -0.46
N PRO A 102 9.25 9.35 0.26
CA PRO A 102 10.53 10.02 0.43
C PRO A 102 11.63 9.05 0.93
N GLY A 103 12.83 9.16 0.36
CA GLY A 103 13.98 8.28 0.69
C GLY A 103 14.03 6.96 -0.08
N TRP A 104 13.03 6.65 -0.90
CA TRP A 104 13.08 5.52 -1.83
C TRP A 104 13.79 5.91 -3.13
N ILE A 105 14.70 5.05 -3.60
CA ILE A 105 15.45 5.24 -4.86
C ILE A 105 15.02 4.19 -5.87
N LYS A 106 14.67 4.65 -7.08
CA LYS A 106 14.45 3.77 -8.25
C LYS A 106 15.81 3.15 -8.61
N SER A 107 15.93 1.84 -8.43
CA SER A 107 17.12 1.14 -8.92
C SER A 107 17.11 1.15 -10.46
N GLY A 108 18.26 0.92 -11.10
CA GLY A 108 18.32 0.74 -12.56
C GLY A 108 17.58 -0.51 -13.05
N ALA A 109 17.29 -1.46 -12.14
CA ALA A 109 16.33 -2.53 -12.33
C ALA A 109 14.91 -2.01 -12.04
N LYS A 110 13.85 -2.63 -12.57
CA LYS A 110 12.46 -2.18 -12.39
C LYS A 110 11.90 -2.34 -10.96
N PHE A 111 12.72 -2.08 -9.93
CA PHE A 111 12.43 -2.26 -8.52
C PHE A 111 12.91 -1.02 -7.73
N THR A 112 12.29 -0.77 -6.58
CA THR A 112 12.62 0.39 -5.74
C THR A 112 13.14 -0.08 -4.39
N ILE A 113 14.17 0.59 -3.87
CA ILE A 113 14.82 0.24 -2.60
C ILE A 113 14.74 1.46 -1.68
N ARG A 114 14.44 1.21 -0.40
CA ARG A 114 14.56 2.22 0.65
C ARG A 114 16.01 2.27 1.13
N LEU A 115 16.63 3.45 1.08
CA LEU A 115 17.99 3.68 1.61
C LEU A 115 17.94 4.43 2.95
#